data_AF-A0A917UK48-F1
#
_entry.id   AF-A0A917UK48-F1
#
_cell.length_a   1.000
_cell.length_b   1.000
_cell.length_c   1.000
_cell.angle_alpha   90.00
_cell.angle_beta   90.00
_cell.angle_gamma   90.00
#
_symmetry.space_group_name_H-M   'P 1'
#
loop_
_entity.id
_entity.type
_entity.pdbx_description
1 polymer ?
#
loop_
_entity_poly.entity_id
_entity_poly.type
_entity_poly.pdbx_seq_one_letter_code
_entity_poly.pdbx_strand_id
1 'polypeptide(L)' 'MSVRSSPARSWRARTRRSDRVLHEALSVGADPLHLALVFNLSHTAASRYATIAQNLLDNQIEQTNESE' A
#
# COMPACT_ATOMS: atom_id res chain seq x y z
N MET A 1 2.97 -41.19 -14.89
CA MET A 1 1.82 -40.25 -14.80
C MET A 1 2.20 -39.16 -13.81
N SER A 2 2.58 -37.96 -14.28
CA SER A 2 3.07 -36.87 -13.43
C SER A 2 1.99 -35.83 -13.22
N VAL A 3 1.42 -35.76 -12.01
CA VAL A 3 0.53 -34.66 -11.63
C VAL A 3 1.37 -33.66 -10.84
N ARG A 4 1.78 -32.58 -11.51
CA ARG A 4 2.32 -31.39 -10.86
C ARG A 4 1.16 -30.68 -10.16
N SER A 5 1.01 -30.89 -8.86
CA SER A 5 0.07 -30.11 -8.04
C SER A 5 0.69 -28.76 -7.69
N SER A 6 0.29 -27.72 -8.42
CA SER A 6 0.50 -26.31 -8.09
C SER A 6 -0.55 -25.82 -7.09
N PRO A 7 -0.20 -25.21 -5.94
CA PRO A 7 -1.17 -24.50 -5.12
C PRO A 7 -1.06 -22.99 -5.38
N ALA A 8 -1.51 -22.53 -6.54
CA ALA A 8 -1.66 -21.09 -6.82
C ALA A 8 -3.05 -20.60 -6.36
N ARG A 9 -3.39 -20.75 -5.08
CA ARG A 9 -4.68 -20.28 -4.53
C ARG A 9 -4.54 -19.75 -3.09
N SER A 10 -3.74 -18.73 -2.87
CA SER A 10 -3.93 -17.84 -1.69
C SER A 10 -3.67 -16.35 -1.95
N TRP A 11 -3.30 -15.98 -3.18
CA TRP A 11 -2.85 -14.62 -3.52
C TRP A 11 -3.98 -13.58 -3.71
N ARG A 12 -5.25 -13.99 -3.84
CA ARG A 12 -6.33 -13.06 -4.22
C ARG A 12 -6.96 -12.26 -3.09
N ALA A 13 -6.93 -12.74 -1.84
CA ALA A 13 -7.64 -12.06 -0.75
C ALA A 13 -6.80 -10.96 -0.05
N ARG A 14 -5.46 -11.06 -0.09
CA ARG A 14 -4.59 -10.13 0.64
C ARG A 14 -4.46 -8.77 -0.03
N THR A 15 -4.55 -8.70 -1.37
CA THR A 15 -4.27 -7.48 -2.13
C THR A 15 -5.31 -6.37 -1.95
N ARG A 16 -6.61 -6.70 -1.85
CA ARG A 16 -7.67 -5.68 -1.82
C ARG A 16 -7.64 -4.76 -0.61
N ARG A 17 -7.18 -5.26 0.55
CA ARG A 17 -7.08 -4.44 1.76
C ARG A 17 -5.87 -3.51 1.67
N SER A 18 -4.72 -4.04 1.28
CA SER A 18 -3.48 -3.26 1.11
C SER A 18 -3.63 -2.14 0.09
N ASP A 19 -4.31 -2.42 -1.03
CA ASP A 19 -4.61 -1.42 -2.07
C ASP A 19 -5.45 -0.25 -1.53
N ARG A 20 -6.49 -0.53 -0.74
CA ARG A 20 -7.32 0.51 -0.11
C ARG A 20 -6.57 1.33 0.95
N VAL A 21 -5.73 0.68 1.76
CA VAL A 21 -4.90 1.37 2.77
C VAL A 21 -3.93 2.32 2.09
N LEU A 22 -3.32 1.88 0.98
CA LEU A 22 -2.39 2.70 0.22
C LEU A 22 -3.08 3.87 -0.47
N HIS A 23 -4.26 3.64 -1.07
CA HIS A 23 -5.03 4.71 -1.71
C HIS A 23 -5.46 5.80 -0.71
N GLU A 24 -5.97 5.41 0.46
CA GLU A 24 -6.32 6.36 1.53
C GLU A 24 -5.09 7.14 2.01
N ALA A 25 -3.95 6.46 2.15
CA ALA A 25 -2.69 7.10 2.53
C ALA A 25 -2.30 8.19 1.51
N LEU A 26 -2.37 7.89 0.22
CA LEU A 26 -2.08 8.88 -0.83
C LEU A 26 -3.06 10.06 -0.82
N SER A 27 -4.34 9.83 -0.48
CA SER A 27 -5.35 10.89 -0.42
C SER A 27 -5.19 11.83 0.79
N VAL A 28 -4.66 11.34 1.92
CA VAL A 28 -4.56 12.10 3.18
C VAL A 28 -3.15 12.61 3.47
N GLY A 29 -2.17 12.30 2.60
CA GLY A 29 -0.77 12.72 2.79
C GLY A 29 0.01 11.79 3.74
N ALA A 30 -0.30 10.51 3.70
CA ALA A 30 0.42 9.43 4.36
C ALA A 30 0.52 9.56 5.89
N ASP A 31 -0.54 10.02 6.54
CA ASP A 31 -0.59 10.11 8.00
C ASP A 31 -0.71 8.70 8.65
N PRO A 32 0.29 8.24 9.43
CA PRO A 32 0.27 6.91 10.04
C PRO A 32 -0.74 6.78 11.19
N LEU A 33 -1.13 7.87 11.86
CA LEU A 33 -2.16 7.84 12.90
C LEU A 33 -3.54 7.66 12.27
N HIS A 34 -3.82 8.37 11.18
CA HIS A 34 -5.06 8.22 10.40
C HIS A 34 -5.24 6.78 9.90
N LEU A 35 -4.21 6.20 9.30
CA LEU A 35 -4.25 4.82 8.79
C LEU A 35 -4.45 3.78 9.90
N ALA A 36 -3.86 4.00 11.08
CA ALA A 36 -4.06 3.12 12.23
C ALA A 36 -5.51 3.14 12.70
N LEU A 37 -6.14 4.33 12.74
CA LEU A 37 -7.53 4.52 13.16
C LEU A 37 -8.55 3.99 12.13
N VAL A 38 -8.41 4.36 10.85
CA VAL A 38 -9.37 4.00 9.80
C VAL A 38 -9.34 2.51 9.48
N PHE A 39 -8.17 1.88 9.51
CA PHE A 39 -8.01 0.47 9.15
C PHE A 39 -7.75 -0.45 10.35
N ASN A 40 -7.85 0.06 11.58
CA ASN A 40 -7.60 -0.68 12.81
C ASN A 40 -6.29 -1.50 12.74
N LEU A 41 -5.23 -0.84 12.24
CA LEU A 41 -3.89 -1.41 12.06
C LEU A 41 -3.01 -1.09 13.26
N SER A 42 -2.00 -1.92 13.51
CA SER A 42 -0.97 -1.57 14.48
C SER A 42 -0.18 -0.35 14.00
N HIS A 43 0.34 0.44 14.94
CA HIS A 43 1.15 1.62 14.63
C HIS A 43 2.33 1.28 13.71
N THR A 44 2.99 0.13 13.92
CA THR A 44 4.07 -0.36 13.06
C THR A 44 3.61 -0.65 11.63
N ALA A 45 2.42 -1.22 11.44
CA ALA A 45 1.87 -1.47 10.12
C ALA A 45 1.48 -0.16 9.42
N ALA A 46 0.83 0.75 10.14
CA ALA A 46 0.43 2.05 9.62
C ALA A 46 1.63 2.92 9.22
N SER A 47 2.68 2.95 10.05
CA SER A 47 3.95 3.63 9.76
C SER A 47 4.59 3.11 8.47
N ARG A 48 4.59 1.79 8.23
CA ARG A 48 5.10 1.22 6.98
C ARG A 48 4.31 1.67 5.75
N TYR A 49 2.98 1.70 5.83
CA TYR A 49 2.14 2.16 4.71
C TYR A 49 2.30 3.67 4.48
N ALA A 50 2.42 4.46 5.53
CA ALA A 50 2.72 5.88 5.45
C ALA A 50 4.06 6.13 4.72
N THR A 51 5.13 5.44 5.11
CA THR A 51 6.43 5.59 4.43
C THR A 51 6.36 5.23 2.94
N ILE A 52 5.62 4.18 2.58
CA ILE A 52 5.43 3.78 1.18
C ILE A 52 4.67 4.86 0.41
N ALA A 53 3.59 5.39 0.99
CA ALA A 53 2.79 6.44 0.37
C ALA A 53 3.59 7.75 0.20
N GLN A 54 4.38 8.15 1.20
CA GLN A 54 5.28 9.30 1.10
C GLN A 54 6.29 9.14 -0.05
N ASN A 55 6.94 7.98 -0.15
CA ASN A 55 7.92 7.73 -1.21
C ASN A 55 7.28 7.78 -2.60
N LEU A 56 6.04 7.27 -2.74
CA LEU A 56 5.29 7.36 -3.98
C LEU A 56 4.89 8.80 -4.31
N LEU A 57 4.44 9.59 -3.33
CA LEU A 57 4.12 11.01 -3.52
C LEU A 57 5.35 11.80 -3.96
N ASP A 58 6.50 11.57 -3.32
CA ASP A 58 7.77 12.22 -3.66
C ASP A 58 8.21 11.88 -5.10
N ASN A 59 8.11 10.60 -5.48
CA ASN A 59 8.36 10.16 -6.87
C ASN A 59 7.38 10.78 -7.88
N GLN A 60 6.09 10.91 -7.52
CA GLN A 60 5.10 11.54 -8.40
C GLN A 60 5.37 13.04 -8.60
N ILE A 61 5.84 13.72 -7.54
CA ILE A 61 6.24 15.11 -7.61
C ILE A 61 7.45 15.22 -8.54
N GLU A 62 8.49 14.40 -8.36
CA GLU A 62 9.69 14.42 -9.19
C GLU A 62 9.38 14.19 -10.69
N GLN A 63 8.51 13.23 -11.02
CA GLN A 63 8.07 12.97 -12.40
C GLN A 63 7.26 14.12 -13.02
N THR A 64 6.50 14.86 -12.20
CA THR A 64 5.72 16.02 -12.67
C THR A 64 6.65 17.20 -12.99
N ASN A 65 7.77 17.30 -12.27
CA ASN A 65 8.73 18.40 -12.38
C ASN A 65 9.72 18.23 -13.55
N GLU A 66 9.84 17.01 -14.12
CA GLU A 66 10.72 16.70 -15.26
C GLU A 66 10.03 16.86 -16.63
N SER A 67 8.76 17.30 -16.65
CA SER A 67 7.97 17.55 -17.87
C SER A 67 7.76 19.05 -18.09
N GLU A 68 8.81 19.87 -18.09
CA GLU A 68 8.78 21.28 -18.51
C GLU A 68 9.94 21.63 -19.45
#